data_AF-A0A520TP21-F1
#
_entry.id   AF-A0A520TP21-F1
#
_cell.length_a   1.000
_cell.length_b   1.000
_cell.length_c   1.000
_cell.angle_alpha   90.00
_cell.angle_beta   90.00
_cell.angle_gamma   90.00
#
_symmetry.space_group_name_H-M   'P 1'
#
loop_
_entity.id
_entity.type
_entity.pdbx_description
1 polymer ?
#
loop_
_entity_poly.entity_id
_entity_poly.type
_entity_poly.pdbx_seq_one_letter_code
_entity_poly.pdbx_strand_id
1 'polypeptide(L)' 'MQANRFHLGKVIEEINKNLINSDLMKEAKLKSNGIESTVFAFYLILRSEQISSDETFPLRKL' A
#
# COMPACT_ATOMS: atom_id res chain seq x y z
N MET A 1 3.34 -8.18 -9.99
CA MET A 1 3.19 -9.46 -9.21
C MET A 1 1.99 -9.30 -8.28
N GLN A 2 1.45 -10.37 -7.67
CA GLN A 2 0.52 -10.16 -6.56
C GLN A 2 1.32 -9.73 -5.33
N ALA A 3 0.79 -8.76 -4.57
CA ALA A 3 1.37 -8.36 -3.31
C ALA A 3 1.54 -9.58 -2.39
N ASN A 4 2.64 -9.58 -1.64
CA ASN A 4 2.99 -10.65 -0.71
C ASN A 4 3.53 -10.07 0.60
N ARG A 5 3.92 -10.94 1.53
CA ARG A 5 4.39 -10.55 2.87
C ARG A 5 5.60 -9.60 2.86
N PHE A 6 6.47 -9.70 1.86
CA PHE A 6 7.62 -8.79 1.72
C PHE A 6 7.17 -7.36 1.43
N HIS A 7 6.21 -7.18 0.51
CA HIS A 7 5.64 -5.87 0.20
C HIS A 7 4.98 -5.25 1.42
N LEU A 8 4.21 -6.04 2.18
CA LEU A 8 3.63 -5.58 3.44
C LEU A 8 4.71 -5.11 4.43
N GLY A 9 5.82 -5.84 4.53
CA GLY A 9 6.97 -5.44 5.35
C GLY A 9 7.52 -4.06 4.97
N LYS A 10 7.63 -3.76 3.67
CA LYS A 10 8.01 -2.42 3.19
C LYS A 10 7.01 -1.34 3.60
N VAL A 11 5.71 -1.63 3.51
CA VAL A 11 4.66 -0.68 3.95
C VAL A 11 4.79 -0.39 5.45
N ILE A 12 5.06 -1.41 6.28
CA ILE A 12 5.28 -1.20 7.72
C ILE A 12 6.52 -0.34 7.98
N GLU A 13 7.60 -0.54 7.22
CA GLU A 13 8.79 0.30 7.29
C GLU A 13 8.50 1.77 6.93
N GLU A 14 7.73 2.02 5.86
CA GLU A 14 7.27 3.36 5.46
C GLU A 14 6.49 4.04 6.59
N ILE A 15 5.55 3.32 7.21
CA ILE A 15 4.72 3.83 8.30
C ILE A 15 5.55 4.17 9.53
N ASN A 16 6.52 3.34 9.89
CA ASN A 16 7.46 3.63 10.98
C ASN A 16 8.31 4.89 10.71
N LYS A 17 8.47 5.27 9.44
CA LYS A 17 9.11 6.52 8.99
C LYS A 17 8.12 7.68 8.80
N ASN A 18 6.85 7.52 9.20
CA ASN A 18 5.75 8.47 8.96
C ASN A 18 5.49 8.78 7.47
N LEU A 19 5.82 7.87 6.57
CA LEU A 19 5.54 7.98 5.14
C LEU A 19 4.20 7.34 4.84
N ILE A 20 3.15 8.16 4.82
CA ILE A 20 1.77 7.73 4.51
C ILE A 20 1.31 8.42 3.24
N ASN A 21 0.86 7.62 2.27
CA ASN A 21 0.27 8.15 1.05
C ASN A 21 -1.18 8.59 1.32
N SER A 22 -1.44 9.89 1.26
CA SER A 22 -2.76 10.47 1.57
C SER A 22 -3.85 10.04 0.61
N ASP A 23 -3.53 9.81 -0.67
CA ASP A 23 -4.55 9.46 -1.67
C ASP A 23 -4.96 8.00 -1.55
N LEU A 24 -4.01 7.11 -1.27
CA LEU A 24 -4.35 5.73 -0.89
C LEU A 24 -5.11 5.65 0.42
N MET A 25 -4.84 6.54 1.38
CA MET A 25 -5.60 6.60 2.62
C MET A 25 -7.06 7.03 2.38
N LYS A 26 -7.29 7.96 1.44
CA LYS A 26 -8.66 8.32 1.01
C LYS A 26 -9.34 7.14 0.32
N GLU A 27 -8.66 6.44 -0.57
CA GLU A 27 -9.21 5.25 -1.24
C GLU A 27 -9.53 4.15 -0.22
N ALA A 28 -8.67 3.93 0.76
CA ALA A 28 -8.90 2.96 1.83
C ALA A 28 -10.15 3.27 2.65
N LYS A 29 -10.44 4.55 2.91
CA LYS A 29 -11.69 5.00 3.55
C LYS A 29 -12.93 4.72 2.70
N LEU A 30 -12.82 4.82 1.38
CA LEU A 30 -13.92 4.47 0.48
C LEU A 30 -14.14 2.96 0.48
N LYS A 31 -13.06 2.16 0.42
CA LYS A 31 -13.14 0.69 0.42
C LYS A 31 -13.58 0.08 1.74
N SER A 32 -13.42 0.79 2.86
CA SER A 32 -13.86 0.33 4.16
C SER A 32 -15.37 0.36 4.36
N ASN A 33 -16.15 0.91 3.42
CA ASN A 33 -17.61 1.06 3.52
C ASN A 33 -18.05 1.72 4.84
N GLY A 34 -17.26 2.67 5.35
CA GLY A 34 -17.55 3.38 6.60
C GLY A 34 -17.14 2.65 7.88
N ILE A 35 -16.53 1.46 7.79
CA ILE A 35 -16.03 0.74 8.95
C ILE A 35 -14.62 1.25 9.30
N GLU A 36 -14.54 2.23 10.21
CA GLU A 36 -13.28 2.92 10.54
C GLU A 36 -12.15 1.98 10.95
N SER A 37 -12.45 0.92 11.72
CA SER A 37 -11.45 -0.06 12.19
C SER A 37 -10.76 -0.83 11.06
N THR A 38 -11.33 -0.86 9.86
CA THR A 38 -10.78 -1.58 8.70
C THR A 38 -10.04 -0.67 7.72
N VAL A 39 -10.15 0.65 7.84
CA VAL A 39 -9.52 1.63 6.93
C VAL A 39 -8.02 1.36 6.80
N PHE A 40 -7.36 1.14 7.93
CA PHE A 40 -5.91 0.91 7.92
C PHE A 40 -5.55 -0.43 7.27
N ALA A 41 -6.36 -1.47 7.45
CA ALA A 41 -6.15 -2.75 6.77
C ALA A 41 -6.26 -2.61 5.24
N PHE A 42 -7.25 -1.85 4.76
CA PHE A 42 -7.37 -1.54 3.33
C PHE A 42 -6.18 -0.72 2.82
N TYR A 43 -5.70 0.25 3.61
CA TYR A 43 -4.51 1.02 3.25
C TYR A 43 -3.27 0.13 3.08
N LEU A 44 -3.04 -0.80 4.02
CA LEU A 44 -1.92 -1.74 3.96
C LEU A 44 -1.98 -2.61 2.68
N ILE A 45 -3.18 -3.07 2.31
CA ILE A 45 -3.39 -3.85 1.08
C ILE A 45 -3.06 -3.00 -0.14
N LEU A 46 -3.69 -1.84 -0.28
CA LEU A 46 -3.52 -0.95 -1.44
C LEU A 46 -2.06 -0.54 -1.65
N ARG A 47 -1.36 -0.16 -0.57
CA ARG A 47 0.05 0.23 -0.67
C ARG A 47 0.94 -0.96 -1.03
N SER A 48 0.66 -2.15 -0.50
CA SER A 48 1.40 -3.37 -0.84
C SER A 48 1.22 -3.75 -2.31
N GLU A 49 0.00 -3.60 -2.84
CA GLU A 49 -0.32 -3.81 -4.26
C GLU A 49 0.38 -2.80 -5.16
N GLN A 50 0.42 -1.53 -4.76
CA GLN A 50 1.15 -0.50 -5.49
C GLN A 50 2.65 -0.80 -5.57
N ILE A 51 3.31 -1.10 -4.45
CA ILE A 51 4.73 -1.45 -4.44
C ILE A 51 5.00 -2.68 -5.32
N SER A 52 4.15 -3.71 -5.24
CA SER A 52 4.30 -4.91 -6.09
C SER A 52 4.11 -4.62 -7.57
N SER A 53 3.24 -3.65 -7.91
CA SER A 53 3.00 -3.21 -9.28
C SER A 53 4.18 -2.42 -9.82
N ASP A 54 4.72 -1.49 -9.04
CA ASP A 54 5.88 -0.66 -9.37
C ASP A 54 7.13 -1.52 -9.65
N GLU A 55 7.33 -2.61 -8.90
CA GLU A 55 8.43 -3.55 -9.13
C GLU A 55 8.28 -4.33 -10.45
N THR A 56 7.05 -4.55 -10.94
CA THR A 56 6.81 -5.21 -12.23
C THR A 56 7.12 -4.32 -13.44
N PHE A 57 7.33 -3.02 -13.24
CA PHE A 57 7.86 -2.12 -14.26
C PHE A 57 9.36 -1.90 -14.02
N PRO A 58 10.26 -2.77 -14.52
CA PRO A 58 11.64 -2.40 -14.56
C PRO A 58 11.75 -1.24 -15.56
N LEU A 59 12.03 -0.04 -15.07
CA LEU A 59 12.82 0.92 -15.83
C LEU A 59 14.18 0.24 -16.07
N ARG A 60 14.22 -0.64 -17.07
CA ARG A 60 15.46 -1.18 -17.61
C ARG A 60 16.17 0.03 -18.18
N LYS A 61 17.10 0.61 -17.41
CA LYS A 61 18.11 1.49 -17.98
C LYS A 61 18.85 0.64 -19.01
N LEU A 62 18.55 0.89 -20.28
CA LEU A 62 19.35 0.45 -21.42
C LEU A 62 20.67 1.21 -21.42
#